data_AF-A0A0F8XH20-F1
#
_entry.id   AF-A0A0F8XH20-F1
#
_cell.length_a   1.000
_cell.length_b   1.000
_cell.length_c   1.000
_cell.angle_alpha   90.00
_cell.angle_beta   90.00
_cell.angle_gamma   90.00
#
_symmetry.space_group_name_H-M   'P 1'
#
loop_
_entity.id
_entity.type
_entity.pdbx_description
1 polymer ?
#
loop_
_entity_poly.entity_id
_entity_poly.type
_entity_poly.pdbx_seq_one_letter_code
_entity_poly.pdbx_strand_id
1 'polypeptide(L)'
;MKTYHKIQSIYKRDPENRYKTFLDGDWAVPAFGLLKDLEWTFTEKINGTNIRVGWDGEAVSFGGRGENSQMPAVLYDHLSAVFTPEIIP
;
A
#
# COMPACT_ATOMS: atom_id res chain seq x y z
N MET A 1 -2.47 -7.09 -13.41
CA MET A 1 -2.33 -5.84 -12.64
C MET A 1 -1.03 -5.89 -11.83
N LYS A 2 -0.26 -4.79 -11.72
CA LYS A 2 1.03 -4.82 -10.99
C LYS A 2 0.80 -5.04 -9.48
N THR A 3 1.66 -5.82 -8.84
CA THR A 3 1.60 -6.08 -7.40
C THR A 3 1.95 -4.82 -6.60
N TYR A 4 1.14 -4.50 -5.58
CA TYR A 4 1.44 -3.40 -4.67
C TYR A 4 2.51 -3.82 -3.66
N HIS A 5 3.56 -3.01 -3.52
CA HIS A 5 4.72 -3.35 -2.70
C HIS A 5 4.42 -3.18 -1.21
N LYS A 6 4.94 -4.08 -0.38
CA LYS A 6 4.92 -3.91 1.07
C LYS A 6 5.89 -2.79 1.45
N ILE A 7 5.39 -1.79 2.17
CA ILE A 7 6.24 -0.73 2.73
C ILE A 7 7.02 -1.31 3.91
N GLN A 8 8.34 -1.09 3.92
CA GLN A 8 9.23 -1.50 4.99
C GLN A 8 9.25 -0.42 6.10
N SER A 9 9.27 -0.85 7.36
CA SER A 9 9.44 0.07 8.49
C SER A 9 10.83 0.72 8.46
N ILE A 10 10.93 1.95 8.96
CA ILE A 10 12.16 2.74 8.95
C ILE A 10 13.22 2.15 9.89
N TYR A 11 12.82 1.78 11.11
CA TYR A 11 13.68 1.22 12.14
C TYR A 11 13.37 -0.26 12.43
N LYS A 12 14.34 -0.96 13.03
CA LYS A 12 14.12 -2.27 13.63
C LYS A 12 13.14 -2.17 14.79
N ARG A 13 12.49 -3.28 15.12
CA ARG A 13 11.54 -3.37 16.24
C ARG A 13 12.19 -4.11 17.41
N ASP A 14 11.84 -3.69 18.62
CA ASP A 14 12.42 -4.22 19.84
C ASP A 14 11.94 -5.68 20.09
N PRO A 15 12.83 -6.69 20.03
CA PRO A 15 12.44 -8.08 20.26
C PRO A 15 12.00 -8.34 21.71
N GLU A 16 12.53 -7.59 22.69
CA GLU A 16 12.26 -7.81 24.12
C GLU A 16 10.79 -7.50 24.48
N ASN A 17 10.16 -6.58 23.75
CA ASN A 17 8.77 -6.19 23.99
C ASN A 17 7.77 -6.80 22.99
N ARG A 18 8.15 -7.90 22.33
CA ARG A 18 7.37 -8.55 21.27
C ARG A 18 7.13 -7.63 20.07
N TYR A 19 8.14 -6.86 19.69
CA TYR A 19 8.12 -5.97 18.53
C TYR A 19 7.01 -4.93 18.57
N LYS A 20 6.64 -4.44 19.76
CA LYS A 20 5.62 -3.39 19.91
C LYS A 20 6.19 -2.03 19.52
N THR A 21 7.42 -1.72 19.93
CA THR A 21 8.06 -0.42 19.66
C THR A 21 9.18 -0.53 18.62
N PHE A 22 9.63 0.63 18.15
CA PHE A 22 10.84 0.76 17.33
C PHE A 22 12.08 0.96 18.20
N LEU A 23 13.23 0.55 17.66
CA LEU A 23 14.55 0.87 18.18
C LEU A 23 15.05 2.11 17.44
N ASP A 24 14.79 3.29 18.00
CA ASP A 24 15.10 4.56 17.33
C ASP A 24 16.59 4.68 16.99
N GLY A 25 16.88 5.04 15.74
CA GLY A 25 18.25 5.12 15.21
C GLY A 25 18.81 3.79 14.71
N ASP A 26 18.20 2.64 15.04
CA ASP A 26 18.60 1.35 14.48
C ASP A 26 17.85 1.08 13.16
N TRP A 27 18.43 1.53 12.05
CA TRP A 27 17.83 1.44 10.73
C TRP A 27 17.47 0.00 10.32
N ALA A 28 16.28 -0.17 9.76
CA ALA A 28 15.84 -1.48 9.26
C ALA A 28 16.70 -1.97 8.09
N VAL A 29 17.23 -1.04 7.28
CA VAL A 29 18.27 -1.27 6.28
C VAL A 29 19.28 -0.11 6.27
N PRO A 30 20.57 -0.36 5.98
CA PRO A 30 21.59 0.69 5.97
C PRO A 30 21.28 1.86 5.02
N ALA A 31 20.62 1.58 3.90
CA ALA A 31 20.25 2.59 2.91
C ALA A 31 19.38 3.72 3.50
N PHE A 32 18.49 3.43 4.46
CA PHE A 32 17.67 4.48 5.08
C PHE A 32 18.51 5.48 5.87
N GLY A 33 19.56 5.03 6.55
CA GLY A 33 20.49 5.93 7.23
C GLY A 33 21.29 6.80 6.27
N LEU A 34 21.66 6.28 5.10
CA LEU A 34 22.38 7.03 4.06
C LEU A 34 21.50 8.08 3.37
N LEU A 35 20.20 7.81 3.25
CA LEU A 35 19.24 8.68 2.57
C LEU A 35 18.47 9.62 3.52
N LYS A 36 18.75 9.57 4.83
CA LYS A 36 17.97 10.29 5.85
C LYS A 36 17.97 11.80 5.68
N ASP A 37 19.05 12.35 5.11
CA ASP A 37 19.26 13.80 4.96
C ASP A 37 18.81 14.32 3.58
N LEU A 38 18.27 13.45 2.72
CA LEU A 38 17.64 13.85 1.47
C LEU A 38 16.24 14.41 1.71
N GLU A 39 15.69 15.09 0.72
CA GLU A 39 14.31 15.55 0.76
C GLU A 39 13.35 14.36 0.57
N TRP A 40 12.38 14.25 1.49
CA TRP A 40 11.34 13.21 1.46
C TRP A 40 9.96 13.85 1.32
N THR A 41 9.12 13.26 0.49
CA THR A 41 7.69 13.57 0.46
C THR A 41 6.94 12.57 1.32
N PHE A 42 6.02 13.08 2.15
CA PHE A 42 5.17 12.27 3.01
C PHE A 42 3.71 12.44 2.62
N THR A 43 2.97 11.34 2.73
CA THR A 43 1.51 11.32 2.58
C THR A 43 0.92 10.57 3.76
N GLU A 44 -0.35 10.85 4.08
CA GLU A 44 -1.04 10.15 5.15
C GLU A 44 -1.14 8.66 4.83
N LYS A 45 -0.80 7.83 5.83
CA LYS A 45 -1.03 6.39 5.74
C LYS A 45 -2.45 6.05 6.18
N ILE A 46 -3.37 6.03 5.23
CA ILE A 46 -4.77 5.64 5.48
C ILE A 46 -4.86 4.20 6.02
N ASN A 47 -5.53 4.03 7.15
CA ASN A 47 -5.80 2.72 7.75
C ASN A 47 -7.07 2.09 7.16
N GLY A 48 -7.02 1.73 5.89
CA GLY A 48 -8.11 1.07 5.17
C GLY A 48 -7.71 -0.31 4.65
N THR A 49 -8.31 -0.69 3.53
CA THR A 49 -7.95 -1.90 2.77
C THR A 49 -7.25 -1.50 1.48
N ASN A 50 -6.18 -2.20 1.10
CA ASN A 50 -5.52 -1.97 -0.18
C ASN A 50 -6.45 -2.39 -1.32
N ILE A 51 -6.74 -1.44 -2.21
CA ILE A 51 -7.55 -1.63 -3.42
C ILE A 51 -6.74 -1.14 -4.61
N ARG A 52 -6.84 -1.87 -5.70
CA ARG A 52 -6.22 -1.57 -6.98
C ARG A 52 -7.33 -1.55 -8.04
N VAL A 53 -7.36 -0.48 -8.84
CA VAL A 53 -8.20 -0.34 -10.02
C VAL A 53 -7.27 -0.41 -11.23
N GLY A 54 -7.47 -1.41 -12.07
CA GLY A 54 -6.72 -1.60 -13.32
C GLY A 54 -7.58 -1.19 -14.51
N TRP A 55 -6.95 -0.61 -15.52
CA TRP A 55 -7.55 -0.27 -16.82
C TRP A 55 -6.60 -0.74 -17.91
N ASP A 56 -7.13 -1.48 -18.88
CA ASP A 56 -6.37 -1.99 -20.03
C ASP A 56 -6.69 -1.26 -21.34
N GLY A 57 -7.56 -0.24 -21.29
CA GLY A 57 -8.04 0.50 -22.46
C GLY A 57 -9.44 0.08 -22.91
N GLU A 58 -9.97 -1.02 -22.41
CA GLU A 58 -11.32 -1.52 -22.72
C GLU A 58 -12.12 -1.86 -21.46
N ALA A 59 -11.49 -2.50 -20.48
CA ALA A 59 -12.13 -3.01 -19.28
C ALA A 59 -11.49 -2.52 -17.98
N VAL A 60 -12.36 -2.24 -17.00
CA VAL A 60 -11.96 -1.95 -15.62
C VAL A 60 -11.86 -3.26 -14.84
N SER A 61 -10.78 -3.42 -14.08
CA SER A 61 -10.56 -4.56 -13.19
C SER A 61 -10.29 -4.10 -11.76
N PHE A 62 -10.74 -4.87 -10.78
CA PHE A 62 -10.55 -4.57 -9.36
C PHE A 62 -9.78 -5.68 -8.67
N GLY A 63 -8.86 -5.33 -7.77
CA GLY A 63 -8.14 -6.31 -6.97
C GLY A 63 -7.72 -5.77 -5.61
N GLY A 64 -7.57 -6.68 -4.65
CA GLY A 64 -7.08 -6.38 -3.31
C GLY A 64 -5.55 -6.42 -3.20
N ARG A 65 -5.03 -6.57 -1.98
CA ARG A 65 -3.60 -6.68 -1.69
C ARG A 65 -2.92 -7.85 -2.42
N GLY A 66 -3.57 -9.01 -2.45
CA GLY A 66 -3.12 -10.18 -3.22
C GLY A 66 -4.02 -10.43 -4.43
N GLU A 67 -3.55 -11.22 -5.38
CA GLU A 67 -4.31 -11.56 -6.60
C GLU A 67 -5.58 -12.36 -6.28
N ASN A 68 -5.55 -13.23 -5.28
CA ASN A 68 -6.70 -14.04 -4.85
C ASN A 68 -7.47 -13.44 -3.66
N SER A 69 -7.22 -12.17 -3.32
CA SER A 69 -7.92 -11.53 -2.20
C SER A 69 -9.38 -11.27 -2.58
N GLN A 70 -10.31 -11.88 -1.83
CA GLN A 70 -11.73 -11.60 -2.00
C GLN A 70 -12.07 -10.21 -1.48
N MET A 71 -12.78 -9.45 -2.30
CA MET A 71 -13.28 -8.13 -1.95
C MET A 71 -14.70 -8.24 -1.36
N PRO A 72 -15.04 -7.47 -0.32
CA PRO A 72 -16.43 -7.36 0.13
C PRO A 72 -17.33 -6.88 -1.02
N ALA A 73 -18.47 -7.56 -1.22
CA ALA A 73 -19.38 -7.27 -2.34
C ALA A 73 -19.82 -5.80 -2.40
N VAL A 74 -20.18 -5.21 -1.26
CA VAL A 74 -20.58 -3.78 -1.17
C VAL A 74 -19.49 -2.84 -1.69
N LEU A 75 -18.22 -3.16 -1.44
CA LEU A 75 -17.10 -2.37 -1.94
C LEU A 75 -16.93 -2.55 -3.45
N TYR A 76 -17.06 -3.79 -3.93
CA TYR A 76 -17.00 -4.08 -5.37
C TYR A 76 -18.10 -3.35 -6.14
N ASP A 77 -19.34 -3.36 -5.65
CA ASP A 77 -20.47 -2.70 -6.27
C ASP A 77 -20.26 -1.18 -6.33
N HIS A 78 -19.78 -0.59 -5.23
CA HIS A 78 -19.44 0.83 -5.17
C HIS A 78 -18.33 1.19 -6.17
N LEU A 79 -17.25 0.41 -6.22
CA LEU A 79 -16.16 0.64 -7.18
C LEU A 79 -16.64 0.51 -8.63
N SER A 80 -17.47 -0.49 -8.93
CA SER A 80 -18.03 -0.70 -10.27
C SER A 80 -18.93 0.45 -10.72
N ALA A 81 -19.64 1.09 -9.79
CA ALA A 81 -20.46 2.26 -10.08
C ALA A 81 -19.65 3.55 -10.28
N VAL A 82 -18.48 3.66 -9.63
CA VAL A 82 -17.61 4.85 -9.69
C VAL A 82 -16.66 4.81 -10.89
N PHE A 83 -16.12 3.64 -11.20
CA PHE A 83 -15.12 3.46 -12.25
C PHE A 83 -15.73 2.77 -13.46
N THR A 84 -16.31 3.55 -14.36
CA THR A 84 -16.84 3.05 -15.64
C THR A 84 -15.86 3.31 -16.79
N PRO A 85 -15.89 2.51 -17.88
CA PRO A 85 -15.02 2.69 -19.04
C PRO A 85 -15.06 4.10 -19.65
N GLU A 86 -16.19 4.80 -19.54
CA GLU A 86 -16.36 6.16 -20.08
C GLU A 86 -15.71 7.24 -19.21
N ILE A 87 -15.41 6.93 -17.95
CA ILE A 87 -14.84 7.86 -16.96
C ILE A 87 -13.32 7.71 -16.87
N ILE A 88 -12.78 6.55 -17.27
CA ILE A 88 -11.34 6.30 -17.27
C ILE A 88 -10.76 6.73 -18.64
N PRO A 89 -9.77 7.65 -18.66
CA PRO A 89 -9.21 8.21 -19.89
C PRO A 89 -8.46 7.20 -20.76
#